data_AF-A0AAU7R3V4-F1
#
_entry.id   AF-A0AAU7R3V4-F1
#
_cell.length_a   1.000
_cell.length_b   1.000
_cell.length_c   1.000
_cell.angle_alpha   90.00
_cell.angle_beta   90.00
_cell.angle_gamma   90.00
#
_symmetry.space_group_name_H-M   'P 1'
#
loop_
_entity.id
_entity.type
_entity.pdbx_description
1 polymer ?
#
loop_
_entity_poly.entity_id
_entity_poly.type
_entity_poly.pdbx_seq_one_letter_code
_entity_poly.pdbx_strand_id
1 'polypeptide(L)'
;MTDPTRAAIVRALADLWAKGCPVPAPEHQERLADVGMRRWRSVARRHRGRRLSPDQRVQDLVRGLVAAFEPDRALVGPLVRDYECVARAIADVMTSTD
;
A
#
# COMPACT_ATOMS: atom_id res chain seq x y z
N MET A 1 -5.07 -12.52 17.85
CA MET A 1 -4.11 -11.48 18.30
C MET A 1 -4.05 -10.43 17.21
N THR A 2 -4.52 -9.21 17.49
CA THR A 2 -4.55 -8.12 16.51
C THR A 2 -3.11 -7.74 16.17
N ASP A 3 -2.71 -7.83 14.89
CA ASP A 3 -1.36 -7.42 14.46
C ASP A 3 -1.24 -5.88 14.65
N PRO A 4 -0.37 -5.39 15.53
CA PRO A 4 -0.24 -3.95 15.81
C PRO A 4 0.18 -3.16 14.58
N THR A 5 0.97 -3.77 13.69
CA THR A 5 1.36 -3.16 12.40
C THR A 5 0.15 -2.97 11.51
N ARG A 6 -0.70 -4.00 11.41
CA ARG A 6 -1.96 -3.93 10.65
C ARG A 6 -2.86 -2.81 11.19
N ALA A 7 -3.02 -2.73 12.51
CA ALA A 7 -3.83 -1.69 13.14
C ALA A 7 -3.28 -0.28 12.92
N ALA A 8 -1.95 -0.11 12.90
CA ALA A 8 -1.30 1.16 12.56
C ALA A 8 -1.51 1.54 11.09
N ILE A 9 -1.44 0.58 10.16
CA ILE A 9 -1.74 0.82 8.75
C ILE A 9 -3.20 1.26 8.58
N VAL A 10 -4.16 0.54 9.17
CA VAL A 10 -5.59 0.91 9.05
C VAL A 10 -5.85 2.33 9.56
N ARG A 11 -5.22 2.73 10.68
CA ARG A 11 -5.28 4.10 11.18
C ARG A 11 -4.72 5.12 10.18
N ALA A 12 -3.54 4.85 9.61
CA ALA A 12 -2.94 5.74 8.60
C ALA A 12 -3.82 5.87 7.33
N LEU A 13 -4.51 4.79 6.93
CA LEU A 13 -5.45 4.81 5.82
C LEU A 13 -6.71 5.63 6.14
N ALA A 14 -7.24 5.52 7.36
CA ALA A 14 -8.35 6.36 7.82
C ALA A 14 -8.00 7.84 7.84
N ASP A 15 -6.77 8.19 8.25
CA ASP A 15 -6.28 9.57 8.21
C ASP A 15 -6.16 10.12 6.78
N LEU A 16 -5.72 9.29 5.82
CA LEU A 16 -5.68 9.68 4.40
C LEU A 16 -7.08 9.91 3.83
N TRP A 17 -8.05 9.06 4.17
CA TRP A 17 -9.45 9.23 3.79
C TRP A 17 -10.01 10.55 4.33
N ALA A 18 -9.78 10.84 5.61
CA ALA A 18 -10.20 12.08 6.25
C ALA A 18 -9.59 13.35 5.60
N LYS A 19 -8.43 13.22 4.94
CA LYS A 19 -7.75 14.28 4.18
C LYS A 19 -8.20 14.37 2.71
N GLY A 20 -9.13 13.52 2.28
CA GLY A 20 -9.71 13.56 0.93
C GLY A 20 -9.04 12.65 -0.09
N CYS A 21 -8.15 11.73 0.31
CA CYS A 21 -7.66 10.70 -0.60
C CYS A 21 -8.77 9.65 -0.83
N PRO A 22 -9.20 9.37 -2.08
CA PRO A 22 -10.36 8.53 -2.36
C PRO A 22 -10.08 7.02 -2.28
N VAL A 23 -8.84 6.58 -2.50
CA VAL A 23 -8.48 5.14 -2.55
C VAL A 23 -8.73 4.39 -1.23
N PRO A 24 -8.38 4.91 -0.03
CA PRO A 24 -8.61 4.24 1.23
C PRO A 24 -10.03 4.44 1.79
N ALA A 25 -11.07 4.31 0.94
CA ALA A 25 -12.46 4.32 1.37
C ALA A 25 -12.68 3.34 2.55
N PRO A 26 -13.54 3.66 3.53
CA PRO A 26 -13.69 2.88 4.76
C PRO A 26 -13.83 1.37 4.56
N GLU A 27 -14.62 0.96 3.58
CA GLU A 27 -14.86 -0.44 3.21
C GLU A 27 -13.63 -1.16 2.65
N HIS A 28 -12.57 -0.45 2.26
CA HIS A 28 -11.36 -1.00 1.65
C HIS A 28 -10.15 -1.00 2.57
N GLN A 29 -10.18 -0.27 3.69
CA GLN A 29 -9.00 -0.04 4.54
C GLN A 29 -8.37 -1.33 5.06
N GLU A 30 -9.18 -2.26 5.55
CA GLU A 30 -8.70 -3.55 6.04
C GLU A 30 -8.05 -4.38 4.93
N ARG A 31 -8.70 -4.47 3.76
CA ARG A 31 -8.19 -5.21 2.61
C ARG A 31 -6.93 -4.57 2.04
N LEU A 32 -6.84 -3.24 2.03
CA LEU A 32 -5.66 -2.49 1.61
C LEU A 32 -4.48 -2.77 2.54
N ALA A 33 -4.71 -2.80 3.85
CA ALA A 33 -3.69 -3.17 4.83
C ALA A 33 -3.18 -4.60 4.58
N ASP A 34 -4.07 -5.57 4.43
CA ASP A 34 -3.71 -6.98 4.23
C ASP A 34 -2.95 -7.21 2.91
N VAL A 35 -3.41 -6.63 1.80
CA VAL A 35 -2.73 -6.71 0.51
C VAL A 35 -1.38 -5.99 0.58
N GLY A 36 -1.34 -4.81 1.19
CA GLY A 36 -0.14 -3.99 1.31
C GLY A 36 0.96 -4.68 2.09
N MET A 37 0.65 -5.18 3.29
CA MET A 37 1.58 -5.93 4.13
C MET A 37 2.14 -7.16 3.42
N ARG A 38 1.26 -7.96 2.79
CA ARG A 38 1.67 -9.15 2.03
C ARG A 38 2.62 -8.79 0.89
N ARG A 39 2.30 -7.75 0.13
CA ARG A 39 3.11 -7.27 -1.01
C ARG A 39 4.47 -6.77 -0.54
N TRP A 40 4.50 -5.99 0.54
CA TRP A 40 5.71 -5.43 1.13
C TRP A 40 6.67 -6.52 1.61
N ARG A 41 6.17 -7.49 2.39
CA ARG A 41 6.96 -8.62 2.91
C ARG A 41 7.48 -9.53 1.79
N SER A 42 6.74 -9.67 0.69
CA SER A 42 7.13 -10.52 -0.44
C SER A 42 8.04 -9.85 -1.47
N VAL A 43 8.47 -8.59 -1.27
CA VAL A 43 9.22 -7.85 -2.30
C VAL A 43 10.57 -8.49 -2.61
N ALA A 44 11.34 -8.90 -1.60
CA ALA A 44 12.66 -9.49 -1.78
C ALA A 44 12.60 -10.79 -2.61
N ARG A 45 11.57 -11.61 -2.37
CA ARG A 45 11.33 -12.84 -3.13
C ARG A 45 10.97 -12.57 -4.60
N ARG A 46 10.19 -11.52 -4.88
CA ARG A 46 9.75 -11.16 -6.25
C ARG A 46 10.88 -10.57 -7.09
N HIS A 47 11.84 -9.92 -6.46
CA HIS A 47 12.98 -9.29 -7.14
C HIS A 47 14.29 -10.11 -7.03
N ARG A 48 14.22 -11.39 -6.62
CA ARG A 48 15.31 -12.39 -6.59
C ARG A 48 16.72 -11.81 -6.39
N GLY A 49 16.95 -11.18 -5.24
CA GLY A 49 18.28 -10.68 -4.85
C GLY A 49 18.64 -9.28 -5.34
N ARG A 50 17.78 -8.63 -6.14
CA ARG A 50 17.93 -7.20 -6.45
C ARG A 50 17.55 -6.35 -5.24
N ARG A 51 18.47 -5.51 -4.78
CA ARG A 51 18.19 -4.49 -3.77
C ARG A 51 17.44 -3.33 -4.42
N LEU A 52 16.17 -3.16 -4.05
CA LEU A 52 15.37 -2.01 -4.48
C LEU A 52 15.68 -0.80 -3.63
N SER A 53 15.70 0.39 -4.24
CA SER A 53 15.62 1.65 -3.49
C SER A 53 14.28 1.78 -2.76
N PRO A 54 14.17 2.65 -1.74
CA PRO A 54 12.89 2.92 -1.08
C PRO A 54 11.78 3.28 -2.08
N ASP A 55 12.06 4.18 -3.02
CA ASP A 55 11.09 4.57 -4.06
C ASP A 55 10.69 3.41 -4.97
N GLN A 56 11.64 2.52 -5.32
CA GLN A 56 11.33 1.33 -6.11
C GLN A 56 10.44 0.34 -5.34
N ARG A 57 10.58 0.23 -4.01
CA ARG A 57 9.68 -0.58 -3.18
C ARG A 57 8.28 0.01 -3.12
N VAL A 58 8.16 1.33 -2.99
CA VAL A 58 6.86 2.03 -3.02
C VAL A 58 6.19 1.84 -4.38
N GLN A 59 6.91 2.06 -5.49
CA GLN A 59 6.36 1.87 -6.84
C GLN A 59 5.93 0.43 -7.11
N ASP A 60 6.67 -0.54 -6.59
CA ASP A 60 6.29 -1.94 -6.65
C ASP A 60 5.01 -2.24 -5.83
N LEU A 61 4.85 -1.61 -4.67
CA LEU A 61 3.63 -1.69 -3.87
C LEU A 61 2.45 -1.04 -4.59
N VAL A 62 2.61 0.14 -5.19
CA VAL A 62 1.58 0.81 -6.02
C VAL A 62 1.05 -0.13 -7.10
N ARG A 63 1.95 -0.74 -7.88
CA ARG A 63 1.57 -1.72 -8.91
C ARG A 63 0.82 -2.90 -8.31
N GLY A 64 1.22 -3.34 -7.12
CA GLY A 64 0.59 -4.43 -6.40
C GLY A 64 -0.82 -4.12 -5.89
N LEU A 65 -1.07 -2.88 -5.48
CA LEU A 65 -2.37 -2.37 -5.02
C LEU A 65 -3.31 -2.15 -6.20
N VAL A 66 -2.86 -1.42 -7.23
CA VAL A 66 -3.61 -1.25 -8.49
C VAL A 66 -4.05 -2.60 -9.04
N ALA A 67 -3.14 -3.58 -9.09
CA ALA A 67 -3.46 -4.92 -9.58
C ALA A 67 -4.51 -5.70 -8.74
N ALA A 68 -4.79 -5.27 -7.51
CA ALA A 68 -5.70 -5.95 -6.58
C ALA A 68 -7.08 -5.27 -6.46
N PHE A 69 -7.14 -3.98 -6.76
CA PHE A 69 -8.34 -3.15 -6.58
C PHE A 69 -8.93 -2.65 -7.89
N GLU A 70 -8.13 -2.57 -8.96
CA GLU A 70 -8.57 -2.08 -10.24
C GLU A 70 -8.79 -3.23 -11.24
N PRO A 71 -10.03 -3.43 -11.74
CA PRO A 71 -10.32 -4.45 -12.74
C PRO A 71 -9.53 -4.24 -14.04
N ASP A 72 -9.41 -2.98 -14.47
CA ASP A 72 -8.61 -2.58 -15.62
C ASP A 72 -7.52 -1.58 -15.21
N ARG A 73 -6.28 -2.05 -15.25
CA ARG A 73 -5.10 -1.25 -14.86
C ARG A 73 -4.81 -0.11 -15.83
N ALA A 74 -5.27 -0.22 -17.08
CA ALA A 74 -5.07 0.82 -18.09
C ALA A 74 -5.93 2.07 -17.80
N LEU A 75 -7.00 1.91 -17.03
CA LEU A 75 -7.96 2.99 -16.73
C LEU A 75 -7.66 3.75 -15.44
N VAL A 76 -6.65 3.34 -14.68
CA VAL A 76 -6.28 4.01 -13.41
C VAL A 76 -5.89 5.47 -13.64
N GLY A 77 -5.14 5.74 -14.70
CA GLY A 77 -4.80 7.12 -15.10
C GLY A 77 -4.29 7.97 -13.92
N PRO A 78 -4.85 9.17 -13.68
CA PRO A 78 -4.45 10.06 -12.59
C PRO A 78 -4.59 9.47 -11.18
N LEU A 79 -5.49 8.50 -10.96
CA LEU A 79 -5.73 7.85 -9.67
C LEU A 79 -4.49 7.13 -9.12
N VAL A 80 -3.49 6.87 -9.98
CA VAL A 80 -2.21 6.28 -9.55
C VAL A 80 -1.53 7.10 -8.45
N ARG A 81 -1.74 8.43 -8.43
CA ARG A 81 -1.20 9.33 -7.40
C ARG A 81 -1.79 9.04 -6.02
N ASP A 82 -3.08 8.69 -5.95
CA ASP A 82 -3.73 8.30 -4.70
C ASP A 82 -3.23 6.94 -4.22
N TYR A 83 -3.00 6.00 -5.16
CA TYR A 83 -2.33 4.75 -4.84
C TYR A 83 -0.88 4.96 -4.35
N GLU A 84 -0.16 5.95 -4.87
CA GLU A 84 1.15 6.35 -4.36
C GLU A 84 1.08 6.87 -2.92
N CYS A 85 0.11 7.73 -2.59
CA CYS A 85 -0.13 8.20 -1.23
C CYS A 85 -0.41 7.03 -0.26
N VAL A 86 -1.30 6.11 -0.67
CA VAL A 86 -1.63 4.91 0.12
C VAL A 86 -0.41 4.00 0.29
N ALA A 87 0.36 3.77 -0.78
CA ALA A 87 1.55 2.94 -0.72
C ALA A 87 2.63 3.53 0.19
N ARG A 88 2.80 4.86 0.20
CA ARG A 88 3.71 5.56 1.12
C ARG A 88 3.27 5.41 2.57
N ALA A 89 2.00 5.64 2.88
CA ALA A 89 1.49 5.47 4.24
C ALA A 89 1.70 4.03 4.78
N ILE A 90 1.48 3.02 3.92
CA ILE A 90 1.78 1.62 4.28
C ILE A 90 3.29 1.42 4.49
N ALA A 91 4.12 1.91 3.57
CA ALA A 91 5.57 1.78 3.64
C ALA A 91 6.13 2.41 4.92
N ASP A 92 5.69 3.60 5.27
CA ASP A 92 6.15 4.36 6.45
C ASP A 92 5.90 3.57 7.74
N VAL A 93 4.71 2.98 7.89
CA VAL A 93 4.39 2.13 9.05
C VAL A 93 5.25 0.86 9.06
N MET A 94 5.42 0.22 7.90
CA MET A 94 6.19 -1.01 7.77
C MET A 94 7.68 -0.80 8.08
N THR A 95 8.25 0.36 7.74
CA THR A 95 9.66 0.68 8.02
C THR A 95 9.89 1.27 9.41
N SER A 96 8.85 1.78 10.08
CA SER A 96 8.95 2.28 11.46
C SER A 96 8.90 1.15 12.50
N THR A 97 8.54 -0.07 12.06
CA THR A 97 8.42 -1.26 12.92
C THR A 97 9.60 -2.23 12.72
N ASP A 98 10.43 -2.01 11.69
CA ASP A 98 11.67 -2.73 11.41
C ASP A 98 12.84 -2.16 12.24
#